data_AF-A0AB34JHK0-F1
#
_entry.id   AF-A0AB34JHK0-F1
#
_cell.length_a   1.000
_cell.length_b   1.000
_cell.length_c   1.000
_cell.angle_alpha   90.00
_cell.angle_beta   90.00
_cell.angle_gamma   90.00
#
_symmetry.space_group_name_H-M   'P 1'
#
loop_
_entity.id
_entity.type
_entity.pdbx_description
1 polymer ?
#
loop_
_entity_poly.entity_id
_entity_poly.type
_entity_poly.pdbx_seq_one_letter_code
_entity_poly.pdbx_strand_id
1 'polypeptide(L)'
;MARMWLLLALSLAHSCAGVKLTPPLNDGRRQIVRLLSGMCASAAVCSSCAASVAEDEGDESPPDEIPDLGRARPKPRKGGAPGGQSLGTLTAEDGKKAAAELLAARQKLESLDTLVQTSDFASLLEALMSPPLSTFERSALTLVQSRVLDPEDVKAIGTIKRFGVGADVIIMLNGLQDAAKSADRVGARSFLGKAKASLDEIIVICQGNKVL
;
A
#
# COMPACT_ATOMS: atom_id res chain seq x y z
N MET A 1 13.56 12.23 -48.64
CA MET A 1 12.61 12.08 -47.53
C MET A 1 13.31 12.40 -46.21
N ALA A 2 13.54 13.68 -45.92
CA ALA A 2 14.39 14.12 -44.81
C ALA A 2 13.97 15.51 -44.29
N ARG A 3 12.68 15.71 -43.97
CA ARG A 3 12.15 16.98 -43.45
C ARG A 3 10.97 16.79 -42.50
N MET A 4 11.11 15.93 -41.49
CA MET A 4 10.08 15.76 -40.45
C MET A 4 10.68 15.64 -39.04
N TRP A 5 11.73 16.43 -38.78
CA TRP A 5 12.47 16.50 -37.51
C TRP A 5 12.80 17.95 -37.11
N LEU A 6 11.86 18.90 -37.29
CA LEU A 6 12.16 20.31 -36.98
C LEU A 6 10.98 21.15 -36.46
N LEU A 7 10.00 20.56 -35.76
CA LEU A 7 8.90 21.34 -35.16
C LEU A 7 8.37 20.74 -33.84
N LEU A 8 9.25 20.43 -32.90
CA LEU A 8 8.83 20.28 -31.48
C LEU A 8 9.94 20.71 -30.51
N ALA A 9 10.57 21.84 -30.80
CA ALA A 9 11.48 22.54 -29.91
C ALA A 9 10.96 23.97 -29.73
N LEU A 10 9.80 24.15 -29.09
CA LEU A 10 9.32 25.47 -28.67
C LEU A 10 8.16 25.38 -27.64
N SER A 11 8.48 25.11 -26.37
CA SER A 11 7.64 25.62 -25.27
C SER A 11 8.45 25.65 -23.97
N LEU A 12 9.37 26.62 -23.92
CA LEU A 12 10.04 27.07 -22.71
C LEU A 12 9.82 28.58 -22.64
N ALA A 13 8.91 29.05 -21.79
CA ALA A 13 8.95 30.36 -21.12
C ALA A 13 7.62 30.66 -20.40
N HIS A 14 7.75 31.33 -19.25
CA HIS A 14 6.73 31.89 -18.34
C HIS A 14 6.31 30.90 -17.23
N SER A 15 6.50 31.18 -15.93
CA SER A 15 6.60 32.47 -15.26
C SER A 15 7.38 32.36 -13.94
N CYS A 16 8.31 33.30 -13.73
CA CYS A 16 8.93 33.56 -12.43
C CYS A 16 7.98 34.41 -11.58
N ALA A 17 7.53 33.90 -10.44
CA ALA A 17 7.04 34.71 -9.34
C ALA A 17 7.64 34.17 -8.04
N GLY A 18 8.60 34.92 -7.50
CA GLY A 18 9.26 34.60 -6.25
C GLY A 18 8.33 34.82 -5.07
N VAL A 19 8.22 33.80 -4.22
CA VAL A 19 7.69 33.94 -2.86
C VAL A 19 8.85 33.79 -1.90
N LYS A 20 9.26 34.90 -1.30
CA LYS A 20 10.11 34.92 -0.10
C LYS A 20 9.22 34.57 1.09
N LEU A 21 9.37 33.36 1.62
CA LEU A 21 8.82 32.99 2.93
C LEU A 21 9.99 32.70 3.88
N THR A 22 10.06 33.56 4.89
CA THR A 22 10.95 33.60 6.04
C THR A 22 10.93 32.30 6.85
N PRO A 23 12.05 31.84 7.42
CA PRO A 23 12.05 30.76 8.40
C PRO A 23 11.68 31.27 9.80
N PRO A 24 10.81 30.60 10.55
CA PRO A 24 10.83 30.74 12.00
C PRO A 24 11.95 29.86 12.57
N LEU A 25 12.98 30.53 13.11
CA LEU A 25 13.73 30.00 14.25
C LEU A 25 12.71 29.62 15.32
N ASN A 26 12.70 28.36 15.76
CA ASN A 26 12.24 28.10 17.11
C ASN A 26 13.10 27.04 17.77
N ASP A 27 13.80 27.53 18.79
CA ASP A 27 14.66 26.83 19.71
C ASP A 27 13.98 25.61 20.34
N GLY A 28 14.76 24.56 20.50
CA GLY A 28 14.41 23.46 21.37
C GLY A 28 14.20 23.96 22.79
N ARG A 29 13.08 23.59 23.40
CA ARG A 29 13.03 23.44 24.86
C ARG A 29 11.94 22.46 25.28
N ARG A 30 12.42 21.37 25.88
CA ARG A 30 11.69 20.49 26.79
C ARG A 30 10.79 21.31 27.72
N GLN A 31 9.51 21.01 27.78
CA GLN A 31 8.74 21.09 29.03
C GLN A 31 7.74 19.95 29.14
N ILE A 32 8.04 19.08 30.10
CA ILE A 32 7.11 18.20 30.80
C ILE A 32 6.28 19.11 31.72
N VAL A 33 4.96 19.22 31.54
CA VAL A 33 4.03 19.53 32.64
C VAL A 33 2.66 18.90 32.34
N ARG A 34 2.29 17.91 33.16
CA ARG A 34 0.92 17.50 33.45
C ARG A 34 0.12 18.69 34.00
N LEU A 35 -1.11 18.91 33.54
CA LEU A 35 -2.27 19.44 34.30
C LEU A 35 -3.48 19.33 33.35
N LEU A 36 -4.40 18.40 33.59
CA LEU A 36 -5.60 18.53 34.43
C LEU A 36 -6.71 19.41 33.82
N SER A 37 -7.91 18.82 33.83
CA SER A 37 -9.23 19.45 33.82
C SER A 37 -9.73 20.11 32.53
N GLY A 38 -10.71 19.46 31.92
CA GLY A 38 -11.56 20.04 30.89
C GLY A 38 -12.78 19.14 30.67
N MET A 39 -13.69 19.15 31.62
CA MET A 39 -14.96 18.44 31.60
C MET A 39 -15.78 18.86 30.37
N CYS A 40 -16.23 17.89 29.57
CA CYS A 40 -17.46 18.02 28.79
C CYS A 40 -18.28 16.75 29.00
N ALA A 41 -19.23 16.86 29.93
CA ALA A 41 -20.26 15.88 30.16
C ALA A 41 -21.29 15.97 29.01
N SER A 42 -21.32 14.96 28.15
CA SER A 42 -22.53 14.66 27.37
C SER A 42 -23.12 13.39 27.94
N ALA A 43 -24.21 13.59 28.67
CA ALA A 43 -25.02 12.54 29.27
C ALA A 43 -25.85 11.79 28.22
N ALA A 44 -25.99 10.49 28.48
CA ALA A 44 -27.17 9.64 28.25
C ALA A 44 -27.77 9.57 26.82
N VAL A 45 -27.79 8.36 26.25
CA VAL A 45 -28.95 7.45 26.37
C VAL A 45 -28.45 6.01 26.25
N CYS A 46 -28.73 5.22 27.29
CA CYS A 46 -28.62 3.77 27.28
C CYS A 46 -29.69 3.20 26.35
N SER A 47 -29.29 2.41 25.35
CA SER A 47 -30.19 1.47 24.70
C SER A 47 -29.72 0.05 25.01
N SER A 48 -30.32 -0.48 26.06
CA SER A 48 -30.22 -1.88 26.47
C SER A 48 -30.86 -2.76 25.40
N CYS A 49 -30.06 -3.51 24.65
CA CYS A 49 -30.54 -4.68 23.93
C CYS A 49 -30.01 -5.90 24.67
N ALA A 50 -30.81 -6.34 25.65
CA ALA A 50 -30.78 -7.70 26.15
C ALA A 50 -31.27 -8.63 25.04
N ALA A 51 -30.49 -9.66 24.71
CA ALA A 51 -30.99 -10.83 23.98
C ALA A 51 -30.14 -12.05 24.34
N SER A 52 -30.64 -12.77 25.34
CA SER A 52 -30.67 -14.23 25.45
C SER A 52 -29.43 -15.01 25.03
N VAL A 53 -28.68 -15.43 26.06
CA VAL A 53 -27.92 -16.68 26.10
C VAL A 53 -28.93 -17.82 25.89
N ALA A 54 -28.85 -18.50 24.75
CA ALA A 54 -29.45 -19.81 24.57
C ALA A 54 -28.39 -20.83 24.97
N GLU A 55 -28.65 -21.57 26.03
CA GLU A 55 -27.92 -22.79 26.37
C GLU A 55 -28.38 -23.86 25.37
N ASP A 56 -27.48 -24.27 24.48
CA ASP A 56 -27.69 -25.37 23.55
C ASP A 56 -27.16 -26.64 24.23
N GLU A 57 -28.10 -27.49 24.64
CA GLU A 57 -27.87 -28.75 25.33
C GLU A 57 -27.12 -29.75 24.43
N GLY A 58 -26.25 -30.52 25.07
CA GLY A 58 -25.33 -31.45 24.40
C GLY A 58 -26.03 -32.50 23.56
N ASP A 59 -25.60 -32.58 22.30
CA ASP A 59 -25.73 -33.78 21.47
C ASP A 59 -24.36 -34.49 21.45
N GLU A 60 -24.18 -35.43 22.39
CA GLU A 60 -23.10 -36.42 22.38
C GLU A 60 -23.33 -37.39 21.21
N SER A 61 -23.03 -36.93 20.00
CA SER A 61 -22.90 -37.81 18.85
C SER A 61 -21.75 -38.81 19.09
N PRO A 62 -21.99 -40.12 18.92
CA PRO A 62 -20.95 -41.12 19.09
C PRO A 62 -19.79 -40.86 18.12
N PRO A 63 -18.54 -41.15 18.53
CA PRO A 63 -17.39 -40.98 17.67
C PRO A 63 -17.51 -41.95 16.48
N ASP A 64 -17.92 -41.41 15.34
CA ASP A 64 -17.76 -42.09 14.06
C ASP A 64 -16.27 -42.36 13.85
N GLU A 65 -15.89 -43.60 14.11
CA GLU A 65 -14.59 -44.19 13.84
C GLU A 65 -14.33 -44.05 12.34
N ILE A 66 -13.65 -42.98 11.95
CA ILE A 66 -13.21 -42.76 10.57
C ILE A 66 -12.26 -43.93 10.26
N PRO A 67 -12.59 -44.83 9.31
CA PRO A 67 -11.65 -45.83 8.87
C PRO A 67 -10.42 -45.09 8.33
N ASP A 68 -9.26 -45.36 8.91
CA ASP A 68 -7.96 -44.86 8.48
C ASP A 68 -7.67 -45.39 7.08
N LEU A 69 -8.27 -44.72 6.09
CA LEU A 69 -7.94 -44.88 4.69
C LEU A 69 -6.55 -44.31 4.53
N GLY A 70 -5.56 -45.16 4.80
CA GLY A 70 -4.13 -44.88 4.68
C GLY A 70 -3.85 -44.07 3.43
N ARG A 71 -3.90 -42.74 3.59
CA ARG A 71 -3.71 -41.80 2.49
C ARG A 71 -2.24 -41.88 2.19
N ALA A 72 -1.92 -42.69 1.19
CA ALA A 72 -0.61 -42.74 0.58
C ALA A 72 -0.14 -41.29 0.39
N ARG A 73 0.88 -40.92 1.19
CA ARG A 73 1.46 -39.58 1.18
C ARG A 73 1.76 -39.24 -0.27
N PRO A 74 1.10 -38.22 -0.87
CA PRO A 74 1.31 -37.92 -2.28
C PRO A 74 2.80 -37.65 -2.48
N LYS A 75 3.43 -38.48 -3.34
CA LYS A 75 4.83 -38.31 -3.71
C LYS A 75 5.03 -36.85 -4.12
N PRO A 76 6.10 -36.17 -3.66
CA PRO A 76 6.36 -34.80 -4.05
C PRO A 76 6.42 -34.76 -5.57
N ARG A 77 5.40 -34.14 -6.17
CA ARG A 77 5.38 -33.89 -7.61
C ARG A 77 6.57 -32.98 -7.87
N LYS A 78 7.53 -33.48 -8.64
CA LYS A 78 8.58 -32.72 -9.33
C LYS A 78 7.91 -31.85 -10.40
N GLY A 79 7.09 -30.91 -9.94
CA GLY A 79 6.36 -29.96 -10.77
C GLY A 79 7.31 -28.83 -11.11
N GLY A 80 7.72 -28.77 -12.37
CA GLY A 80 8.25 -27.56 -12.96
C GLY A 80 7.16 -26.48 -12.86
N ALA A 81 7.38 -25.50 -11.98
CA ALA A 81 6.58 -24.30 -11.92
C ALA A 81 6.90 -23.45 -13.16
N PRO A 82 5.89 -22.93 -13.89
CA PRO A 82 6.12 -22.03 -15.00
C PRO A 82 6.63 -20.69 -14.46
N GLY A 83 7.79 -20.24 -14.93
CA GLY A 83 8.18 -18.82 -14.91
C GLY A 83 8.69 -18.25 -13.59
N GLY A 84 9.13 -19.08 -12.64
CA GLY A 84 10.02 -18.59 -11.59
C GLY A 84 11.34 -18.17 -12.24
N GLN A 85 11.47 -16.90 -12.63
CA GLN A 85 12.77 -16.31 -12.96
C GLN A 85 13.71 -16.78 -11.85
N SER A 86 14.77 -17.51 -12.21
CA SER A 86 15.78 -17.88 -11.23
C SER A 86 16.13 -16.60 -10.51
N LEU A 87 15.99 -16.58 -9.18
CA LEU A 87 16.52 -15.52 -8.33
C LEU A 87 18.03 -15.50 -8.61
N GLY A 88 18.43 -14.84 -9.70
CA GLY A 88 19.74 -14.21 -9.76
C GLY A 88 19.82 -13.38 -8.50
N THR A 89 20.95 -13.47 -7.80
CA THR A 89 21.21 -12.69 -6.60
C THR A 89 20.87 -11.23 -6.87
N LEU A 90 19.69 -10.79 -6.40
CA LEU A 90 19.25 -9.41 -6.53
C LEU A 90 20.29 -8.55 -5.81
N THR A 91 20.76 -7.55 -6.53
CA THR A 91 21.85 -6.69 -6.08
C THR A 91 21.30 -5.53 -5.24
N ALA A 92 22.17 -4.85 -4.51
CA ALA A 92 21.78 -3.67 -3.76
C ALA A 92 21.29 -2.54 -4.69
N GLU A 93 21.85 -2.48 -5.89
CA GLU A 93 21.46 -1.56 -6.95
C GLU A 93 20.01 -1.81 -7.42
N ASP A 94 19.58 -3.07 -7.49
CA ASP A 94 18.20 -3.41 -7.82
C ASP A 94 17.23 -2.96 -6.73
N GLY A 95 17.64 -3.08 -5.46
CA GLY A 95 16.88 -2.55 -4.32
C GLY A 95 16.67 -1.04 -4.38
N LYS A 96 17.72 -0.28 -4.72
CA LYS A 96 17.64 1.18 -4.89
C LYS A 96 16.73 1.58 -6.05
N LYS A 97 16.81 0.88 -7.20
CA LYS A 97 15.91 1.10 -8.33
C LYS A 97 14.47 0.84 -7.95
N ALA A 98 14.21 -0.28 -7.26
CA ALA A 98 12.89 -0.61 -6.77
C ALA A 98 12.35 0.48 -5.82
N ALA A 99 13.15 0.97 -4.88
CA ALA A 99 12.73 2.05 -3.99
C ALA A 99 12.40 3.35 -4.76
N ALA A 100 13.17 3.70 -5.79
CA ALA A 100 12.88 4.83 -6.67
C ALA A 100 11.56 4.64 -7.45
N GLU A 101 11.25 3.43 -7.90
CA GLU A 101 9.97 3.11 -8.53
C GLU A 101 8.79 3.26 -7.55
N LEU A 102 8.96 2.87 -6.28
CA LEU A 102 7.95 3.07 -5.24
C LEU A 102 7.70 4.55 -4.95
N LEU A 103 8.76 5.38 -4.96
CA LEU A 103 8.63 6.83 -4.86
C LEU A 103 7.87 7.41 -6.07
N ALA A 104 8.15 6.93 -7.28
CA ALA A 104 7.40 7.33 -8.48
C ALA A 104 5.92 6.90 -8.40
N ALA A 105 5.63 5.72 -7.85
CA ALA A 105 4.27 5.27 -7.55
C ALA A 105 3.56 6.22 -6.60
N ARG A 106 4.25 6.69 -5.56
CA ARG A 106 3.69 7.66 -4.62
C ARG A 106 3.34 8.99 -5.27
N GLN A 107 4.20 9.49 -6.16
CA GLN A 107 3.93 10.70 -6.93
C GLN A 107 2.77 10.49 -7.92
N LYS A 108 2.67 9.32 -8.55
CA LYS A 108 1.55 8.97 -9.42
C LYS A 108 0.23 8.99 -8.67
N LEU A 109 0.18 8.46 -7.44
CA LEU A 109 -1.02 8.52 -6.59
C LEU A 109 -1.47 9.96 -6.28
N GLU A 110 -0.56 10.94 -6.20
CA GLU A 110 -0.95 12.35 -6.04
C GLU A 110 -1.75 12.85 -7.25
N SER A 111 -1.33 12.49 -8.46
CA SER A 111 -2.05 12.88 -9.67
C SER A 111 -3.45 12.26 -9.80
N LEU A 112 -3.76 11.20 -9.04
CA LEU A 112 -5.07 10.55 -9.08
C LEU A 112 -6.15 11.29 -8.27
N ASP A 113 -5.78 12.17 -7.35
CA ASP A 113 -6.76 12.93 -6.55
C ASP A 113 -7.68 13.76 -7.44
N THR A 114 -7.13 14.37 -8.50
CA THR A 114 -7.90 15.19 -9.43
C THR A 114 -8.93 14.34 -10.17
N LEU A 115 -8.55 13.14 -10.63
CA LEU A 115 -9.44 12.20 -11.31
C LEU A 115 -10.58 11.72 -10.41
N VAL A 116 -10.29 11.43 -9.14
CA VAL A 116 -11.30 11.06 -8.14
C VAL A 116 -12.23 12.24 -7.85
N GLN A 117 -11.70 13.47 -7.79
CA GLN A 117 -12.50 14.68 -7.56
C GLN A 117 -13.43 15.00 -8.74
N THR A 118 -12.95 14.84 -9.97
CA THR A 118 -13.73 15.05 -11.20
C THR A 118 -14.62 13.85 -11.57
N SER A 119 -14.57 12.76 -10.79
CA SER A 119 -15.27 11.50 -11.07
C SER A 119 -14.93 10.88 -12.43
N ASP A 120 -13.71 11.09 -12.92
CA ASP A 120 -13.24 10.50 -14.17
C ASP A 120 -12.68 9.09 -13.92
N PHE A 121 -13.59 8.14 -13.73
CA PHE A 121 -13.24 6.77 -13.37
C PHE A 121 -12.58 5.99 -14.53
N ALA A 122 -12.85 6.37 -15.78
CA ALA A 122 -12.24 5.73 -16.94
C ALA A 122 -10.74 6.03 -17.00
N SER A 123 -10.37 7.31 -16.89
CA SER A 123 -8.96 7.70 -16.82
C SER A 123 -8.28 7.25 -15.53
N LEU A 124 -9.01 7.15 -14.41
CA LEU A 124 -8.48 6.57 -13.18
C LEU A 124 -8.08 5.10 -13.37
N LEU A 125 -8.93 4.29 -13.99
CA LEU A 125 -8.63 2.88 -14.28
C LEU A 125 -7.42 2.73 -15.21
N GLU A 126 -7.34 3.53 -16.26
CA GLU A 126 -6.18 3.55 -17.17
C GLU A 126 -4.90 3.92 -16.41
N ALA A 127 -4.95 4.94 -15.55
CA ALA A 127 -3.82 5.37 -14.75
C ALA A 127 -3.37 4.30 -13.74
N LEU A 128 -4.29 3.51 -13.17
CA LEU A 128 -3.98 2.39 -12.26
C LEU A 128 -3.30 1.22 -12.99
N MET A 129 -3.60 1.00 -14.27
CA MET A 129 -2.96 -0.02 -15.11
C MET A 129 -1.61 0.44 -15.67
N SER A 130 -1.32 1.73 -15.61
CA SER A 130 -0.04 2.29 -16.07
C SER A 130 1.08 2.11 -15.02
N PRO A 131 2.33 1.81 -15.46
CA PRO A 131 3.48 1.94 -14.58
C PRO A 131 3.59 3.39 -14.08
N PRO A 132 4.01 3.62 -12.83
CA PRO A 132 4.62 2.67 -11.90
C PRO A 132 3.64 1.86 -11.01
N LEU A 133 2.33 2.11 -11.08
CA LEU A 133 1.36 1.48 -10.17
C LEU A 133 1.12 0.00 -10.48
N SER A 134 1.00 -0.35 -11.77
CA SER A 134 0.81 -1.75 -12.18
C SER A 134 2.02 -2.64 -11.92
N THR A 135 3.22 -2.05 -11.76
CA THR A 135 4.46 -2.76 -11.42
C THR A 135 4.77 -2.74 -9.93
N PHE A 136 3.93 -2.12 -9.10
CA PHE A 136 4.17 -1.93 -7.66
C PHE A 136 4.55 -3.22 -6.94
N GLU A 137 3.79 -4.31 -7.13
CA GLU A 137 4.04 -5.59 -6.46
C GLU A 137 5.43 -6.12 -6.78
N ARG A 138 5.86 -5.99 -8.04
CA ARG A 138 7.18 -6.42 -8.48
C ARG A 138 8.27 -5.58 -7.83
N SER A 139 8.13 -4.25 -7.83
CA SER A 139 9.11 -3.35 -7.21
C SER A 139 9.21 -3.61 -5.70
N ALA A 140 8.08 -3.75 -5.00
CA ALA A 140 8.07 -4.09 -3.57
C ALA A 140 8.74 -5.44 -3.29
N LEU A 141 8.48 -6.46 -4.11
CA LEU A 141 9.12 -7.76 -3.98
C LEU A 141 10.63 -7.69 -4.22
N THR A 142 11.07 -6.95 -5.24
CA THR A 142 12.50 -6.73 -5.52
C THR A 142 13.19 -6.03 -4.35
N LEU A 143 12.56 -4.98 -3.79
CA LEU A 143 13.07 -4.27 -2.62
C LEU A 143 13.29 -5.22 -1.44
N VAL A 144 12.26 -5.98 -1.07
CA VAL A 144 12.28 -6.94 0.05
C VAL A 144 13.33 -8.05 -0.15
N GLN A 145 13.66 -8.41 -1.39
CA GLN A 145 14.63 -9.47 -1.70
C GLN A 145 16.08 -8.99 -1.89
N SER A 146 16.30 -7.70 -2.15
CA SER A 146 17.61 -7.11 -2.52
C SER A 146 18.65 -7.01 -1.39
N ARG A 147 18.35 -7.51 -0.18
CA ARG A 147 19.21 -7.45 1.03
C ARG A 147 19.68 -6.04 1.44
N VAL A 148 19.07 -4.97 0.89
CA VAL A 148 19.37 -3.58 1.27
C VAL A 148 18.67 -3.13 2.55
N LEU A 149 17.70 -3.92 3.02
CA LEU A 149 16.89 -3.65 4.20
C LEU A 149 17.27 -4.58 5.34
N ASP A 150 17.15 -4.07 6.56
CA ASP A 150 17.24 -4.87 7.77
C ASP A 150 16.11 -5.91 7.85
N PRO A 151 16.33 -7.07 8.50
CA PRO A 151 15.36 -8.16 8.50
C PRO A 151 14.06 -7.81 9.24
N GLU A 152 14.08 -6.86 10.17
CA GLU A 152 12.89 -6.27 10.81
C GLU A 152 12.06 -5.45 9.81
N ASP A 153 12.72 -4.64 8.98
CA ASP A 153 12.08 -3.79 7.97
C ASP A 153 11.53 -4.62 6.79
N VAL A 154 12.23 -5.69 6.42
CA VAL A 154 11.74 -6.69 5.45
C VAL A 154 10.40 -7.29 5.92
N LYS A 155 10.24 -7.55 7.22
CA LYS A 155 8.98 -8.04 7.80
C LYS A 155 7.93 -6.94 7.87
N ALA A 156 8.32 -5.71 8.22
CA ALA A 156 7.40 -4.57 8.33
C ALA A 156 6.78 -4.20 6.97
N ILE A 157 7.59 -4.14 5.92
CA ILE A 157 7.10 -3.91 4.56
C ILE A 157 6.23 -5.10 4.15
N GLY A 158 6.76 -6.32 4.18
CA GLY A 158 6.00 -7.49 3.77
C GLY A 158 5.48 -7.42 2.32
N THR A 159 4.88 -8.51 1.84
CA THR A 159 4.16 -8.56 0.55
C THR A 159 2.97 -9.50 0.71
N ILE A 160 2.28 -9.89 -0.37
CA ILE A 160 1.07 -10.72 -0.33
C ILE A 160 1.20 -11.97 0.59
N LYS A 161 2.39 -12.58 0.68
CA LYS A 161 2.62 -13.79 1.49
C LYS A 161 3.02 -13.53 2.94
N ARG A 162 3.44 -12.31 3.26
CA ARG A 162 3.94 -11.90 4.58
C ARG A 162 3.26 -10.59 4.88
N PHE A 163 2.08 -10.67 5.50
CA PHE A 163 1.26 -9.52 5.89
C PHE A 163 2.15 -8.38 6.41
N GLY A 164 1.95 -7.18 5.85
CA GLY A 164 2.76 -5.99 6.10
C GLY A 164 2.25 -4.83 5.26
N VAL A 165 2.86 -3.66 5.40
CA VAL A 165 2.39 -2.41 4.78
C VAL A 165 2.33 -2.51 3.24
N GLY A 166 3.24 -3.26 2.62
CA GLY A 166 3.23 -3.54 1.18
C GLY A 166 2.03 -4.36 0.72
N ALA A 167 1.53 -5.28 1.56
CA ALA A 167 0.29 -5.99 1.28
C ALA A 167 -0.92 -5.06 1.37
N ASP A 168 -0.93 -4.14 2.34
CA ASP A 168 -1.99 -3.15 2.49
C ASP A 168 -2.10 -2.26 1.25
N VAL A 169 -0.98 -1.79 0.70
CA VAL A 169 -0.99 -1.02 -0.57
C VAL A 169 -1.66 -1.81 -1.69
N ILE A 170 -1.33 -3.10 -1.87
CA ILE A 170 -1.93 -3.94 -2.92
C ILE A 170 -3.44 -4.08 -2.72
N ILE A 171 -3.88 -4.32 -1.49
CA ILE A 171 -5.30 -4.45 -1.16
C ILE A 171 -6.03 -3.11 -1.43
N MET A 172 -5.44 -1.98 -1.05
CA MET A 172 -6.04 -0.66 -1.27
C MET A 172 -6.07 -0.31 -2.77
N LEU A 173 -5.04 -0.65 -3.55
CA LEU A 173 -5.05 -0.44 -5.01
C LEU A 173 -6.14 -1.28 -5.69
N ASN A 174 -6.32 -2.53 -5.29
CA ASN A 174 -7.40 -3.38 -5.81
C ASN A 174 -8.78 -2.83 -5.42
N GLY A 175 -8.95 -2.41 -4.16
CA GLY A 175 -10.19 -1.76 -3.70
C GLY A 175 -10.48 -0.45 -4.46
N LEU A 176 -9.44 0.33 -4.77
CA LEU A 176 -9.55 1.54 -5.59
C LEU A 176 -10.00 1.21 -7.03
N GLN A 177 -9.46 0.15 -7.64
CA GLN A 177 -9.92 -0.32 -8.96
C GLN A 177 -11.38 -0.75 -8.93
N ASP A 178 -11.80 -1.49 -7.90
CA ASP A 178 -13.18 -1.95 -7.79
C ASP A 178 -14.16 -0.81 -7.52
N ALA A 179 -13.77 0.17 -6.68
CA ALA A 179 -14.54 1.39 -6.48
C ALA A 179 -14.64 2.23 -7.77
N ALA A 180 -13.59 2.28 -8.59
CA ALA A 180 -13.64 2.96 -9.89
C ALA A 180 -14.58 2.24 -10.87
N LYS A 181 -14.58 0.90 -10.91
CA LYS A 181 -15.50 0.10 -11.75
C LYS A 181 -16.96 0.30 -11.34
N SER A 182 -17.24 0.44 -10.04
CA SER A 182 -18.58 0.70 -9.52
C SER A 182 -18.98 2.18 -9.51
N ALA A 183 -18.11 3.07 -9.97
CA ALA A 183 -18.26 4.52 -9.91
C ALA A 183 -18.52 5.07 -8.48
N ASP A 184 -18.02 4.38 -7.45
CA ASP A 184 -18.09 4.82 -6.05
C ASP A 184 -16.99 5.82 -5.73
N ARG A 185 -17.31 7.11 -5.82
CA ARG A 185 -16.38 8.20 -5.49
C ARG A 185 -15.92 8.18 -4.04
N VAL A 186 -16.80 7.81 -3.10
CA VAL A 186 -16.48 7.86 -1.66
C VAL A 186 -15.52 6.72 -1.32
N GLY A 187 -15.81 5.52 -1.81
CA GLY A 187 -14.90 4.38 -1.75
C GLY A 187 -13.56 4.69 -2.39
N ALA A 188 -13.55 5.21 -3.62
CA ALA A 188 -12.32 5.54 -4.34
C ALA A 188 -11.44 6.53 -3.55
N ARG A 189 -12.02 7.59 -2.99
CA ARG A 189 -11.27 8.55 -2.15
C ARG A 189 -10.69 7.91 -0.89
N SER A 190 -11.47 7.03 -0.24
CA SER A 190 -11.03 6.31 0.96
C SER A 190 -9.87 5.38 0.67
N PHE A 191 -9.98 4.55 -0.38
CA PHE A 191 -8.92 3.63 -0.79
C PHE A 191 -7.65 4.36 -1.27
N LEU A 192 -7.80 5.44 -2.04
CA LEU A 192 -6.66 6.26 -2.48
C LEU A 192 -5.90 6.86 -1.29
N GLY A 193 -6.62 7.42 -0.31
CA GLY A 193 -5.99 7.99 0.90
C GLY A 193 -5.23 6.94 1.71
N LYS A 194 -5.80 5.74 1.87
CA LYS A 194 -5.14 4.63 2.58
C LYS A 194 -3.92 4.12 1.81
N ALA A 195 -4.02 3.95 0.49
CA ALA A 195 -2.89 3.54 -0.35
C ALA A 195 -1.72 4.52 -0.23
N LYS A 196 -2.00 5.83 -0.22
CA LYS A 196 -0.97 6.86 -0.01
C LYS A 196 -0.30 6.73 1.36
N ALA A 197 -1.08 6.61 2.43
CA ALA A 197 -0.56 6.49 3.79
C ALA A 197 0.34 5.25 3.96
N SER A 198 -0.10 4.09 3.49
CA SER A 198 0.70 2.87 3.52
C SER A 198 1.98 3.01 2.66
N LEU A 199 1.90 3.68 1.51
CA LEU A 199 3.08 3.89 0.68
C LEU A 199 4.07 4.88 1.31
N ASP A 200 3.59 5.89 2.03
CA ASP A 200 4.43 6.83 2.80
C ASP A 200 5.19 6.10 3.91
N GLU A 201 4.57 5.14 4.60
CA GLU A 201 5.25 4.29 5.58
C GLU A 201 6.40 3.48 4.96
N ILE A 202 6.19 2.88 3.78
CA ILE A 202 7.25 2.16 3.05
C ILE A 202 8.41 3.10 2.69
N ILE A 203 8.11 4.34 2.28
CA ILE A 203 9.12 5.35 1.94
C ILE A 203 9.93 5.74 3.18
N VAL A 204 9.30 5.92 4.34
CA VAL A 204 9.99 6.20 5.60
C VAL A 204 10.97 5.07 5.97
N ILE A 205 10.56 3.81 5.80
CA ILE A 205 11.44 2.65 6.02
C ILE A 205 12.65 2.69 5.06
N CYS A 206 12.41 2.97 3.78
CA CYS A 206 13.48 3.06 2.78
C CYS A 206 14.48 4.18 3.09
N GLN A 207 14.00 5.32 3.58
CA GLN A 207 14.84 6.46 4.03
C GLN A 207 15.67 6.09 5.26
N GLY A 208 15.09 5.39 6.24
CA GLY A 208 15.79 4.88 7.42
C GLY A 208 16.98 3.98 7.06
N ASN A 209 16.84 3.20 5.98
CA ASN A 209 17.87 2.30 5.45
C ASN A 209 18.80 2.97 4.41
N LYS A 210 18.64 4.26 4.12
CA LYS A 210 19.43 5.03 3.13
C LYS A 210 19.40 4.42 1.72
N VAL A 211 18.25 3.83 1.35
CA VAL A 211 18.00 3.26 0.02
C VAL A 211 17.43 4.34 -0.93
N LEU A 212 16.75 5.34 -0.37
CA LEU A 212 16.25 6.55 -1.02
C LEU A 212 17.02 7.80 -0.58
#